data_AF-A0A5C2FR71-F1
#
_entry.id   AF-A0A5C2FR71-F1
#
_cell.length_a   1.000
_cell.length_b   1.000
_cell.length_c   1.000
_cell.angle_alpha   90.00
_cell.angle_beta   90.00
_cell.angle_gamma   90.00
#
_symmetry.space_group_name_H-M   'P 1'
#
loop_
_entity.id
_entity.type
_entity.pdbx_description
1 polymer ?
#
loop_
_entity_poly.entity_id
_entity_poly.type
_entity_poly.pdbx_seq_one_letter_code
_entity_poly.pdbx_strand_id
1 'polypeptide(L)'
;MDSSLSIWESCNQSQDHTGRLQKPVAAASAASSPGRRDQTSPQAQKPWHHFTHQGKPYRLVRMLPGDYPGESIQPHQTATAKVYTLSGTVQVQARATARTPHLVHVIWEDEKGETFGTWLPRLSVKFDSLPPSTNE
;
A
#
# COMPACT_ATOMS: atom_id res chain seq x y z
N MET A 1 -36.12 -3.32 -5.11
CA MET A 1 -35.39 -2.03 -5.12
C MET A 1 -34.20 -2.27 -4.23
N ASP A 2 -33.15 -2.80 -4.83
CA ASP A 2 -32.10 -3.48 -4.09
C ASP A 2 -30.97 -2.50 -3.84
N SER A 3 -31.01 -1.91 -2.65
CA SER A 3 -29.95 -1.04 -2.13
C SER A 3 -28.71 -1.87 -1.83
N SER A 4 -28.03 -2.35 -2.88
CA SER A 4 -26.71 -2.95 -2.81
C SER A 4 -25.69 -1.88 -2.43
N LEU A 5 -25.58 -1.62 -1.12
CA LEU A 5 -24.48 -0.87 -0.54
C LEU A 5 -23.17 -1.48 -1.02
N SER A 6 -22.28 -0.64 -1.51
CA SER A 6 -20.98 -1.08 -2.00
C SER A 6 -20.13 -1.58 -0.83
N ILE A 7 -19.27 -2.56 -1.07
CA ILE A 7 -18.34 -3.11 -0.06
C ILE A 7 -17.55 -1.98 0.64
N TRP A 8 -17.26 -0.90 -0.09
CA TRP A 8 -16.61 0.32 0.37
C TRP A 8 -17.35 1.09 1.47
N GLU A 9 -18.68 1.02 1.52
CA GLU A 9 -19.51 1.76 2.48
C GLU A 9 -19.63 1.01 3.82
N SER A 10 -19.60 -0.32 3.78
CA SER A 10 -19.70 -1.21 4.95
C SER A 10 -18.54 -0.99 5.95
N CYS A 11 -17.32 -0.75 5.46
CA CYS A 11 -16.14 -0.57 6.30
C CYS A 11 -16.19 0.66 7.23
N ASN A 12 -17.06 1.64 6.97
CA ASN A 12 -17.13 2.89 7.73
C ASN A 12 -18.13 2.87 8.91
N GLN A 13 -18.98 1.84 9.05
CA GLN A 13 -20.03 1.82 10.08
C GLN A 13 -19.66 1.02 11.34
N SER A 14 -18.67 0.12 11.27
CA SER A 14 -18.40 -0.86 12.32
C SER A 14 -17.59 -0.35 13.54
N GLN A 15 -17.67 0.94 13.90
CA GLN A 15 -16.92 1.51 15.04
C GLN A 15 -17.78 2.06 16.20
N ASP A 16 -19.08 2.30 16.02
CA ASP A 16 -19.90 3.07 16.98
C ASP A 16 -20.77 2.25 17.97
N HIS A 17 -20.38 1.01 18.30
CA HIS A 17 -21.10 0.17 19.27
C HIS A 17 -20.22 -0.32 20.43
N THR A 18 -20.23 0.45 21.52
CA THR A 18 -19.65 0.07 22.81
C THR A 18 -20.71 -0.62 23.69
N GLY A 19 -20.49 -1.91 24.03
CA GLY A 19 -21.54 -2.78 24.61
C GLY A 19 -21.04 -3.78 25.68
N ARG A 20 -20.78 -3.27 26.88
CA ARG A 20 -20.40 -3.99 28.12
C ARG A 20 -21.19 -5.28 28.42
N LEU A 21 -20.49 -6.37 28.76
CA LEU A 21 -20.89 -7.42 29.74
C LEU A 21 -19.65 -8.18 30.29
N GLN A 22 -19.80 -9.04 31.34
CA GLN A 22 -18.69 -9.40 32.26
C GLN A 22 -18.60 -10.89 32.66
N LYS A 23 -17.35 -11.42 32.72
CA LYS A 23 -16.63 -12.26 33.76
C LYS A 23 -17.39 -13.27 34.67
N PRO A 24 -16.71 -14.09 35.53
CA PRO A 24 -15.26 -14.40 35.67
C PRO A 24 -14.96 -15.82 35.11
N VAL A 25 -13.95 -16.65 35.45
CA VAL A 25 -12.82 -16.73 36.43
C VAL A 25 -11.58 -17.27 35.64
N ALA A 26 -10.42 -17.81 36.08
CA ALA A 26 -9.64 -18.10 37.30
C ALA A 26 -8.15 -18.25 36.85
N ALA A 27 -7.11 -18.41 37.69
CA ALA A 27 -6.73 -17.75 38.95
C ALA A 27 -5.27 -18.20 39.33
N ALA A 28 -4.28 -17.32 39.21
CA ALA A 28 -2.95 -17.45 39.85
C ALA A 28 -2.20 -16.12 39.80
N SER A 29 -1.47 -15.75 40.86
CA SER A 29 -0.72 -14.50 40.97
C SER A 29 0.78 -14.75 41.12
N ALA A 30 1.62 -14.00 40.42
CA ALA A 30 3.06 -13.92 40.71
C ALA A 30 3.68 -12.61 40.17
N ALA A 31 4.76 -12.16 40.84
CA ALA A 31 5.73 -11.15 40.39
C ALA A 31 5.18 -9.79 39.87
N SER A 32 5.11 -8.81 40.77
CA SER A 32 5.11 -7.40 40.37
C SER A 32 6.53 -6.97 39.97
N SER A 33 6.67 -6.38 38.77
CA SER A 33 7.90 -5.75 38.31
C SER A 33 7.57 -4.41 37.64
N PRO A 34 8.03 -3.26 38.16
CA PRO A 34 7.86 -1.95 37.52
C PRO A 34 8.84 -1.77 36.35
N GLY A 35 8.88 -2.75 35.45
CA GLY A 35 9.61 -2.70 34.19
C GLY A 35 8.90 -1.81 33.18
N ARG A 36 9.67 -1.14 32.32
CA ARG A 36 9.17 -0.21 31.31
C ARG A 36 8.09 -0.87 30.45
N ARG A 37 6.93 -0.23 30.31
CA ARG A 37 6.13 -0.35 29.09
C ARG A 37 6.79 0.49 28.00
N ASP A 38 7.91 -0.01 27.49
CA ASP A 38 8.42 0.45 26.20
C ASP A 38 7.32 0.15 25.18
N GLN A 39 6.86 1.19 24.45
CA GLN A 39 5.71 1.07 23.56
C GLN A 39 6.13 0.36 22.27
N THR A 40 6.23 -0.97 22.33
CA THR A 40 6.44 -1.87 21.19
C THR A 40 5.16 -2.13 20.39
N SER A 41 4.08 -1.38 20.67
CA SER A 41 3.08 -1.08 19.66
C SER A 41 3.80 -0.61 18.39
N PRO A 42 3.63 -1.27 17.23
CA PRO A 42 4.18 -0.75 15.98
C PRO A 42 3.70 0.70 15.81
N GLN A 43 4.60 1.62 15.43
CA GLN A 43 4.17 2.97 15.07
C GLN A 43 3.03 2.83 14.07
N ALA A 44 1.85 3.38 14.41
CA ALA A 44 0.67 3.28 13.58
C ALA A 44 1.05 3.79 12.18
N GLN A 45 1.13 2.86 11.22
CA GLN A 45 1.70 3.16 9.91
C GLN A 45 0.93 4.32 9.33
N LYS A 46 1.62 5.44 9.06
CA LYS A 46 0.98 6.68 8.56
C LYS A 46 0.09 6.28 7.38
N PRO A 47 -1.26 6.33 7.51
CA PRO A 47 -2.14 5.51 6.67
C PRO A 47 -2.09 5.89 5.18
N TRP A 48 -1.47 7.03 4.87
CA TRP A 48 -1.27 7.55 3.53
C TRP A 48 0.20 7.95 3.39
N HIS A 49 0.92 7.31 2.47
CA HIS A 49 2.19 7.85 2.02
C HIS A 49 1.91 9.08 1.17
N HIS A 50 2.59 10.18 1.49
CA HIS A 50 2.51 11.43 0.77
C HIS A 50 3.76 11.56 -0.08
N PHE A 51 3.63 11.79 -1.39
CA PHE A 51 4.75 12.01 -2.30
C PHE A 51 4.54 13.29 -3.11
N THR A 52 5.62 13.87 -3.62
CA THR A 52 5.62 15.15 -4.36
C THR A 52 5.81 14.89 -5.84
N HIS A 53 4.95 15.45 -6.68
CA HIS A 53 5.08 15.34 -8.13
C HIS A 53 4.52 16.58 -8.83
N GLN A 54 5.27 17.17 -9.76
CA GLN A 54 4.97 18.44 -10.43
C GLN A 54 4.66 19.56 -9.41
N GLY A 55 5.45 19.63 -8.33
CA GLY A 55 5.29 20.57 -7.22
C GLY A 55 4.06 20.35 -6.34
N LYS A 56 3.32 19.25 -6.52
CA LYS A 56 2.05 18.98 -5.81
C LYS A 56 2.16 17.76 -4.90
N PRO A 57 1.66 17.82 -3.66
CA PRO A 57 1.61 16.66 -2.77
C PRO A 57 0.41 15.76 -3.11
N TYR A 58 0.67 14.46 -3.23
CA TYR A 58 -0.33 13.43 -3.49
C TYR A 58 -0.40 12.40 -2.37
N ARG A 59 -1.61 11.99 -1.98
CA ARG A 59 -1.85 10.88 -1.04
C ARG A 59 -2.06 9.59 -1.82
N LEU A 60 -1.11 8.68 -1.72
CA LEU A 60 -1.09 7.38 -2.40
C LEU A 60 -2.22 6.46 -1.92
N VAL A 61 -2.96 5.86 -2.84
CA VAL A 61 -3.81 4.70 -2.55
C VAL A 61 -2.97 3.43 -2.67
N ARG A 62 -2.83 2.69 -1.57
CA ARG A 62 -2.10 1.41 -1.55
C ARG A 62 -3.00 0.27 -2.02
N MET A 63 -2.45 -0.59 -2.88
CA MET A 63 -2.97 -1.94 -3.11
C MET A 63 -1.98 -2.96 -2.54
N LEU A 64 -2.46 -4.17 -2.25
CA LEU A 64 -1.68 -5.29 -1.74
C LEU A 64 -1.89 -6.52 -2.64
N PRO A 65 -0.90 -7.42 -2.77
CA PRO A 65 -1.00 -8.60 -3.63
C PRO A 65 -1.93 -9.69 -3.07
N GLY A 66 -2.41 -9.56 -1.83
CA GLY A 66 -3.07 -10.65 -1.12
C GLY A 66 -2.12 -11.83 -0.93
N ASP A 67 -2.63 -13.05 -1.06
CA ASP A 67 -1.86 -14.29 -0.90
C ASP A 67 -1.02 -14.66 -2.13
N TYR A 68 -1.05 -13.87 -3.21
CA TYR A 68 -0.25 -14.13 -4.41
C TYR A 68 1.24 -13.80 -4.17
N PRO A 69 2.17 -14.76 -4.32
CA PRO A 69 3.59 -14.49 -4.19
C PRO A 69 4.08 -13.55 -5.30
N GLY A 70 4.93 -12.59 -4.93
CA GLY A 70 5.54 -11.65 -5.88
C GLY A 70 6.74 -12.26 -6.58
N GLU A 71 6.63 -12.53 -7.88
CA GLU A 71 7.77 -12.86 -8.75
C GLU A 71 8.66 -11.62 -8.91
N SER A 72 9.97 -11.72 -8.66
CA SER A 72 10.91 -10.62 -8.90
C SER A 72 11.13 -10.38 -10.40
N ILE A 73 11.20 -9.12 -10.81
CA ILE A 73 11.53 -8.70 -12.18
C ILE A 73 13.00 -8.30 -12.19
N GLN A 74 13.87 -9.11 -12.79
CA GLN A 74 15.31 -8.83 -12.87
C GLN A 74 15.81 -8.84 -14.33
N PRO A 75 16.58 -7.81 -14.76
CA PRO A 75 16.79 -6.54 -14.07
C PRO A 75 15.48 -5.76 -13.88
N HIS A 76 15.44 -4.83 -12.92
CA HIS A 76 14.28 -3.94 -12.74
C HIS A 76 14.00 -3.16 -14.05
N GLN A 77 12.79 -3.25 -14.58
CA GLN A 77 12.44 -2.69 -15.89
C GLN A 77 11.85 -1.29 -15.75
N THR A 78 12.29 -0.33 -16.57
CA THR A 78 11.68 1.02 -16.62
C THR A 78 10.23 0.91 -17.07
N ALA A 79 9.35 1.67 -16.42
CA ALA A 79 7.94 1.69 -16.76
C ALA A 79 7.29 3.05 -16.43
N THR A 80 6.46 3.53 -17.34
CA THR A 80 5.51 4.61 -17.08
C THR A 80 4.31 4.07 -16.28
N ALA A 81 4.16 4.52 -15.04
CA ALA A 81 3.18 4.01 -14.07
C ALA A 81 2.05 5.01 -13.77
N LYS A 82 0.79 4.55 -13.86
CA LYS A 82 -0.42 5.32 -13.55
C LYS A 82 -0.84 5.05 -12.09
N VAL A 83 -0.35 5.88 -11.18
CA VAL A 83 -0.50 5.77 -9.72
C VAL A 83 -1.83 6.38 -9.24
N TYR A 84 -2.61 5.60 -8.48
CA TYR A 84 -3.87 6.04 -7.87
C TYR A 84 -3.66 6.88 -6.61
N THR A 85 -4.41 7.96 -6.49
CA THR A 85 -4.32 8.92 -5.40
C THR A 85 -5.72 9.32 -4.93
N LEU A 86 -5.85 9.85 -3.72
CA LEU A 86 -7.15 10.35 -3.22
C LEU A 86 -7.68 11.56 -4.01
N SER A 87 -6.87 12.17 -4.88
CA SER A 87 -7.24 13.25 -5.80
C SER A 87 -7.38 12.78 -7.27
N GLY A 88 -7.36 11.47 -7.53
CA GLY A 88 -7.57 10.89 -8.86
C GLY A 88 -6.45 9.94 -9.28
N THR A 89 -5.70 10.29 -10.31
CA THR A 89 -4.60 9.45 -10.81
C THR A 89 -3.52 10.29 -11.47
N VAL A 90 -2.25 9.96 -11.20
CA VAL A 90 -1.07 10.66 -11.73
C VAL A 90 -0.18 9.68 -12.50
N GLN A 91 0.53 10.15 -13.52
CA GLN A 91 1.54 9.34 -14.23
C GLN A 91 2.93 9.69 -13.70
N VAL A 92 3.72 8.67 -13.34
CA VAL A 92 5.10 8.83 -12.88
C VAL A 92 6.03 7.91 -13.69
N GLN A 93 7.28 8.33 -13.84
CA GLN A 93 8.34 7.44 -14.31
C GLN A 93 8.80 6.55 -13.16
N ALA A 94 8.88 5.25 -13.40
CA ALA A 94 9.08 4.25 -12.36
C ALA A 94 9.94 3.07 -12.84
N ARG A 95 10.26 2.17 -11.91
CA ARG A 95 10.86 0.86 -12.18
C ARG A 95 9.98 -0.25 -11.64
N ALA A 96 9.61 -1.20 -12.48
CA ALA A 96 8.94 -2.43 -12.09
C ALA A 96 9.94 -3.40 -11.45
N THR A 97 9.59 -3.92 -10.27
CA THR A 97 10.50 -4.68 -9.39
C THR A 97 9.99 -6.08 -9.05
N ALA A 98 8.67 -6.24 -9.00
CA ALA A 98 8.01 -7.54 -8.83
C ALA A 98 6.64 -7.55 -9.53
N ARG A 99 6.05 -8.74 -9.72
CA ARG A 99 4.70 -8.93 -10.28
C ARG A 99 3.96 -10.10 -9.63
N THR A 100 2.64 -10.03 -9.69
CA THR A 100 1.72 -11.16 -9.49
C THR A 100 0.90 -11.33 -10.79
N PRO A 101 -0.04 -12.29 -10.90
CA PRO A 101 -0.91 -12.40 -12.08
C PRO A 101 -1.70 -11.13 -12.41
N HIS A 102 -1.98 -10.28 -11.42
CA HIS A 102 -2.85 -9.12 -11.55
C HIS A 102 -2.17 -7.78 -11.26
N LEU A 103 -1.16 -7.74 -10.38
CA LEU A 103 -0.49 -6.52 -9.95
C LEU A 103 1.00 -6.49 -10.35
N VAL A 104 1.55 -5.30 -10.48
CA VAL A 104 2.99 -5.04 -10.64
C VAL A 104 3.44 -4.10 -9.52
N HIS A 105 4.51 -4.45 -8.81
CA HIS A 105 5.15 -3.58 -7.83
C HIS A 105 6.09 -2.62 -8.54
N VAL A 106 5.77 -1.33 -8.49
CA VAL A 106 6.58 -0.25 -9.05
C VAL A 106 7.18 0.59 -7.94
N ILE A 107 8.44 1.01 -8.13
CA ILE A 107 9.11 2.01 -7.31
C ILE A 107 9.43 3.25 -8.14
N TRP A 108 9.38 4.42 -7.51
CA TRP A 108 9.78 5.70 -8.13
C TRP A 108 10.41 6.61 -7.06
N GLU A 109 11.14 7.61 -7.53
CA GLU A 109 11.71 8.67 -6.69
C GLU A 109 10.84 9.92 -6.85
N ASP A 110 10.59 10.64 -5.76
CA ASP A 110 9.86 11.91 -5.78
C ASP A 110 10.81 13.12 -5.90
N GLU A 111 10.24 14.32 -6.01
CA GLU A 111 10.99 15.57 -6.23
C GLU A 111 11.95 15.96 -5.07
N LYS A 112 11.97 15.20 -3.96
CA LYS A 112 12.89 15.38 -2.82
C LYS A 112 13.95 14.28 -2.71
N GLY A 113 13.94 13.29 -3.60
CA GLY A 113 14.74 12.08 -3.48
C GLY A 113 14.12 11.00 -2.58
N GLU A 114 12.87 11.17 -2.12
CA GLU A 114 12.19 10.13 -1.34
C GLU A 114 11.74 8.99 -2.27
N THR A 115 12.19 7.76 -2.03
CA THR A 115 11.76 6.58 -2.79
C THR A 115 10.41 6.06 -2.29
N PHE A 116 9.44 5.92 -3.20
CA PHE A 116 8.13 5.34 -2.94
C PHE A 116 7.93 4.03 -3.69
N GLY A 117 7.06 3.17 -3.16
CA GLY A 117 6.72 1.88 -3.77
C GLY A 117 5.26 1.51 -3.54
N THR A 118 4.61 0.99 -4.58
CA THR A 118 3.23 0.51 -4.52
C THR A 118 2.97 -0.63 -5.50
N TRP A 119 1.97 -1.45 -5.21
CA TRP A 119 1.39 -2.35 -6.20
C TRP A 119 0.33 -1.59 -7.01
N LEU A 120 0.37 -1.76 -8.33
CA LEU A 120 -0.63 -1.24 -9.27
C LEU A 120 -1.21 -2.40 -10.09
N PRO A 121 -2.46 -2.30 -10.60
CA PRO A 121 -2.98 -3.24 -11.59
C PRO A 121 -2.09 -3.26 -12.83
N ARG A 122 -1.89 -4.43 -13.44
CA ARG A 122 -1.01 -4.61 -14.61
C ARG A 122 -1.35 -3.67 -15.78
N LEU A 123 -2.63 -3.31 -15.96
CA LEU A 123 -3.09 -2.37 -16.99
C LEU A 123 -2.68 -0.90 -16.72
N SER A 124 -2.28 -0.58 -15.50
CA SER A 124 -1.83 0.74 -15.07
C SER A 124 -0.31 0.90 -15.12
N VAL A 125 0.42 -0.11 -15.61
CA VAL A 125 1.88 -0.06 -15.78
C VAL A 125 2.22 -0.34 -17.24
N LYS A 126 2.77 0.66 -17.94
CA LYS A 126 3.33 0.49 -19.28
C LYS A 126 4.83 0.32 -19.15
N PHE A 127 5.32 -0.88 -19.45
CA PHE A 127 6.76 -1.14 -19.52
C PHE A 127 7.33 -0.39 -20.72
N ASP A 128 8.41 0.35 -20.51
CA ASP A 128 9.05 1.12 -21.57
C ASP A 128 9.95 0.18 -22.37
N SER A 129 9.36 -0.52 -23.33
CA SER A 129 10.10 -1.39 -24.25
C SER A 129 11.09 -0.55 -25.05
N LEU A 130 12.38 -0.74 -24.78
CA LEU A 130 13.43 -0.30 -25.70
C LEU A 130 13.08 -0.79 -27.11
N PRO A 131 13.18 0.05 -28.16
CA PRO A 131 13.11 -0.45 -29.52
C PRO A 131 14.20 -1.51 -29.71
N PRO A 132 13.96 -2.58 -30.49
CA PRO A 132 15.01 -3.53 -30.81
C PRO A 132 16.18 -2.76 -31.42
N SER A 133 17.38 -2.97 -30.89
CA SER A 133 18.58 -2.32 -31.41
C SER A 133 18.81 -2.79 -32.85
N THR A 134 18.59 -1.90 -33.81
CA THR A 134 18.96 -2.12 -35.20
C THR A 134 20.49 -2.21 -35.25
N ASN A 135 21.01 -3.44 -35.26
CA ASN A 135 22.42 -3.69 -35.51
C ASN A 135 22.64 -3.53 -37.02
N GLU A 136 23.46 -2.55 -37.39
CA GLU A 136 24.17 -2.50 -38.69
C GLU A 136 25.48 -3.30 -38.59
#